data_AF-G5ABS5-F1
#
_entry.id   AF-G5ABS5-F1
#
_cell.length_a   1.000
_cell.length_b   1.000
_cell.length_c   1.000
_cell.angle_alpha   90.00
_cell.angle_beta   90.00
_cell.angle_gamma   90.00
#
_symmetry.space_group_name_H-M   'P 1'
#
loop_
_entity.id
_entity.type
_entity.pdbx_description
1 polymer ?
#
loop_
_entity_poly.entity_id
_entity_poly.type
_entity_poly.pdbx_seq_one_letter_code
_entity_poly.pdbx_strand_id
1 'polypeptide(L)'
;LPGLPEYRNGGLFVEFGVVVAKSPNILTDELDPSTEVIIEWRALTVAILDELHKVILERLDFTADFFPLMVEGGSWKAGRVIAKEKRTDGGPPIEIKSDSTVF
;
A
#
# COMPACT_ATOMS: atom_id res chain seq x y z
N LEU A 1 6.94 -8.72 11.04
CA LEU A 1 6.06 -8.03 10.07
C LEU A 1 6.94 -7.55 8.91
N PRO A 2 6.87 -8.19 7.73
CA PRO A 2 7.68 -7.85 6.54
C PRO A 2 7.28 -6.56 5.81
N GLY A 3 6.18 -5.90 6.21
CA GLY A 3 5.61 -4.73 5.53
C GLY A 3 5.48 -3.49 6.42
N LEU A 4 5.75 -2.31 5.87
CA LEU A 4 5.41 -1.02 6.48
C LEU A 4 4.05 -0.53 5.94
N PRO A 5 3.17 0.01 6.81
CA PRO A 5 1.88 0.61 6.43
C PRO A 5 2.05 1.98 5.75
N GLU A 6 2.94 2.07 4.76
CA GLU A 6 3.18 3.30 4.01
C GLU A 6 2.17 3.42 2.86
N TYR A 7 1.77 4.65 2.57
CA TYR A 7 0.66 4.97 1.66
C TYR A 7 0.84 4.46 0.23
N ARG A 8 2.08 4.22 -0.24
CA ARG A 8 2.35 3.70 -1.59
C ARG A 8 2.22 2.18 -1.65
N ASN A 9 2.50 1.49 -0.55
CA ASN A 9 2.19 0.06 -0.44
C ASN A 9 0.67 -0.14 -0.43
N GLY A 10 -0.05 0.66 0.35
CA GLY A 10 -1.51 0.60 0.39
C GLY A 10 -2.16 1.00 -0.93
N GLY A 11 -1.56 1.97 -1.63
CA GLY A 11 -2.08 2.46 -2.91
C GLY A 11 -2.07 1.38 -3.98
N LEU A 12 -1.03 0.56 -4.02
CA LEU A 12 -0.90 -0.58 -4.93
C LEU A 12 -2.15 -1.49 -4.90
N PHE A 13 -2.62 -1.83 -3.70
CA PHE A 13 -3.76 -2.72 -3.53
C PHE A 13 -5.09 -2.07 -3.94
N VAL A 14 -5.20 -0.75 -3.82
CA VAL A 14 -6.37 0.00 -4.32
C VAL A 14 -6.38 0.02 -5.84
N GLU A 15 -5.23 0.28 -6.47
CA GLU A 15 -5.12 0.36 -7.94
C GLU A 15 -5.41 -0.97 -8.66
N PHE A 16 -5.03 -2.08 -8.02
CA PHE A 16 -5.32 -3.43 -8.52
C PHE A 16 -6.68 -3.96 -8.09
N GLY A 17 -7.47 -3.20 -7.32
CA GLY A 17 -8.80 -3.61 -6.87
C GLY A 17 -8.80 -4.72 -5.81
N VAL A 18 -7.68 -4.95 -5.14
CA VAL A 18 -7.58 -5.86 -3.98
C VAL A 18 -8.28 -5.23 -2.77
N VAL A 19 -8.11 -3.91 -2.60
CA VAL A 19 -8.85 -3.09 -1.64
C VAL A 19 -9.74 -2.15 -2.41
N VAL A 20 -11.03 -2.10 -2.05
CA VAL A 20 -12.01 -1.23 -2.71
C VAL A 20 -12.58 -0.27 -1.68
N ALA A 21 -12.56 1.03 -1.99
CA ALA A 21 -13.14 2.04 -1.15
C ALA A 21 -14.66 1.83 -1.04
N LYS A 22 -15.19 1.83 0.20
CA LYS A 22 -16.62 1.68 0.47
C LYS A 22 -17.45 2.86 -0.07
N SER A 23 -16.81 4.02 -0.22
CA SER A 23 -17.43 5.24 -0.72
C SER A 23 -16.46 5.99 -1.64
N PRO A 24 -16.94 6.63 -2.73
CA PRO A 24 -16.08 7.34 -3.67
C PRO A 24 -15.29 8.49 -3.04
N ASN A 25 -15.83 9.12 -1.99
CA ASN A 25 -15.22 10.28 -1.35
C ASN A 25 -13.87 9.97 -0.69
N ILE A 26 -13.62 8.70 -0.34
CA ILE A 26 -12.34 8.22 0.17
C ILE A 26 -11.20 8.41 -0.86
N LEU A 27 -11.54 8.43 -2.15
CA LEU A 27 -10.58 8.58 -3.26
C LEU A 27 -10.47 10.03 -3.76
N THR A 28 -11.27 10.96 -3.22
CA THR A 28 -11.30 12.36 -3.66
C THR A 28 -10.98 13.35 -2.54
N ASP A 29 -11.27 12.98 -1.30
CA ASP A 29 -11.09 13.85 -0.15
C ASP A 29 -9.68 13.69 0.42
N GLU A 30 -9.11 14.78 0.93
CA GLU A 30 -7.89 14.75 1.72
C GLU A 30 -8.20 14.33 3.17
N LEU A 31 -7.73 13.15 3.58
CA LEU A 31 -8.10 12.52 4.86
C LEU A 31 -7.05 12.75 5.94
N ASP A 32 -7.49 12.96 7.18
CA ASP A 32 -6.57 13.05 8.31
C ASP A 32 -6.00 11.65 8.64
N PRO A 33 -4.68 11.52 8.92
CA PRO A 33 -4.07 10.23 9.25
C PRO A 33 -4.71 9.51 10.44
N SER A 34 -5.33 10.26 11.37
CA SER A 34 -6.00 9.72 12.56
C SER A 34 -7.42 9.22 12.30
N THR A 35 -7.96 9.42 11.09
CA THR A 35 -9.29 8.90 10.75
C THR A 35 -9.30 7.38 10.71
N GLU A 36 -10.44 6.80 11.08
CA GLU A 36 -10.68 5.35 11.04
C GLU A 36 -10.38 4.77 9.65
N VAL A 37 -10.78 5.46 8.58
CA VAL A 37 -10.54 5.01 7.20
C VAL A 37 -9.04 4.83 6.90
N ILE A 38 -8.21 5.79 7.31
CA ILE A 38 -6.76 5.70 7.09
C ILE A 38 -6.13 4.60 7.96
N ILE A 39 -6.58 4.45 9.20
CA ILE A 39 -6.11 3.39 10.10
C ILE A 39 -6.49 2.01 9.56
N GLU A 40 -7.74 1.83 9.12
CA GLU A 40 -8.23 0.59 8.49
C GLU A 40 -7.42 0.25 7.25
N TRP A 41 -7.22 1.21 6.35
CA TRP A 41 -6.47 1.00 5.12
C TRP A 41 -5.02 0.61 5.38
N ARG A 42 -4.36 1.25 6.36
CA ARG A 42 -3.00 0.92 6.78
C ARG A 42 -2.91 -0.48 7.39
N ALA A 43 -3.87 -0.85 8.23
CA ALA A 43 -3.95 -2.20 8.82
C ALA A 43 -4.15 -3.27 7.73
N LEU A 44 -5.06 -3.03 6.78
CA LEU A 44 -5.28 -3.91 5.63
C LEU A 44 -4.02 -4.06 4.77
N THR A 45 -3.29 -2.96 4.54
CA THR A 45 -2.04 -2.97 3.78
C THR A 45 -1.03 -3.94 4.39
N VAL A 46 -0.84 -3.91 5.71
CA VAL A 46 0.10 -4.81 6.40
C VAL A 46 -0.37 -6.25 6.30
N ALA A 47 -1.66 -6.52 6.56
CA ALA A 47 -2.22 -7.86 6.48
C ALA A 47 -2.09 -8.46 5.07
N ILE A 48 -2.35 -7.67 4.02
CA ILE A 48 -2.25 -8.12 2.64
C ILE A 48 -0.79 -8.35 2.24
N LEU A 49 0.15 -7.52 2.72
CA LEU A 49 1.58 -7.74 2.48
C LEU A 49 2.06 -9.07 3.07
N ASP A 50 1.56 -9.46 4.25
CA ASP A 50 1.90 -10.75 4.87
C ASP A 50 1.41 -11.93 4.03
N GLU A 51 0.19 -11.86 3.48
CA GLU A 51 -0.33 -12.90 2.59
C GLU A 51 0.37 -12.90 1.23
N LEU A 52 0.62 -11.73 0.66
CA LEU A 52 1.34 -11.62 -0.62
C LEU A 52 2.77 -12.17 -0.51
N HIS A 53 3.43 -11.97 0.64
CA HIS A 53 4.76 -12.50 0.88
C HIS A 53 4.78 -14.03 0.81
N LYS A 54 3.82 -14.71 1.45
CA LYS A 54 3.69 -16.18 1.38
C LYS A 54 3.53 -16.66 -0.07
N VAL A 55 2.67 -15.99 -0.83
CA VAL A 55 2.41 -16.30 -2.24
C VAL A 55 3.67 -16.13 -3.10
N ILE A 56 4.48 -15.10 -2.84
CA ILE A 56 5.73 -14.87 -3.57
C ILE A 56 6.75 -15.96 -3.24
N LEU A 57 6.94 -16.29 -1.96
CA LEU A 57 7.86 -17.34 -1.53
C LEU A 57 7.51 -18.68 -2.19
N GLU A 58 6.22 -19.04 -2.19
CA GLU A 58 5.75 -20.27 -2.84
C GLU A 58 5.99 -20.25 -4.36
N ARG A 59 5.68 -19.14 -5.04
CA ARG A 59 5.81 -19.05 -6.51
C ARG A 59 7.25 -19.00 -7.01
N LEU A 60 8.16 -18.46 -6.20
CA LEU A 60 9.58 -18.32 -6.55
C LEU A 60 10.47 -19.41 -5.95
N ASP A 61 9.89 -20.38 -5.24
CA ASP A 61 10.62 -21.44 -4.51
C ASP A 61 11.68 -20.86 -3.55
N PHE A 62 11.32 -19.78 -2.87
CA PHE A 62 12.18 -19.09 -1.91
C PHE A 62 11.75 -19.39 -0.47
N THR A 63 12.69 -19.31 0.46
CA THR A 63 12.39 -19.33 1.90
C THR A 63 12.30 -17.91 2.44
N ALA A 64 11.58 -17.75 3.56
CA ALA A 64 11.44 -16.45 4.22
C ALA A 64 12.79 -15.82 4.62
N ASP A 65 13.80 -16.65 4.88
CA ASP A 65 15.16 -16.19 5.19
C ASP A 65 15.86 -15.52 4.00
N PHE A 66 15.48 -15.90 2.77
CA PHE A 66 16.04 -15.34 1.53
C PHE A 66 15.38 -14.01 1.13
N PHE A 67 14.09 -13.83 1.47
CA PHE A 67 13.32 -12.63 1.14
C PHE A 67 12.58 -12.06 2.36
N PRO A 68 13.28 -11.65 3.43
CA PRO A 68 12.64 -11.36 4.72
C PRO A 68 11.78 -10.08 4.74
N LEU A 69 11.97 -9.14 3.80
CA LEU A 69 11.31 -7.83 3.78
C LEU A 69 10.76 -7.48 2.38
N MET A 70 9.47 -7.13 2.33
CA MET A 70 8.77 -6.78 1.09
C MET A 70 8.93 -5.30 0.70
N VAL A 71 9.24 -4.44 1.68
CA VAL A 71 9.18 -2.97 1.54
C VAL A 71 10.21 -2.43 0.55
N GLU A 72 11.46 -2.87 0.64
CA GLU A 72 12.51 -2.51 -0.33
C GLU A 72 12.47 -3.41 -1.59
N GLY A 73 11.93 -4.63 -1.45
CA GLY A 73 11.97 -5.66 -2.49
C GLY A 73 11.03 -5.46 -3.68
N GLY A 74 10.02 -4.59 -3.61
CA GLY A 74 9.23 -4.28 -4.81
C GLY A 74 7.95 -3.49 -4.63
N SER A 75 7.23 -3.61 -3.51
CA SER A 75 5.90 -3.00 -3.37
C SER A 75 5.94 -1.47 -3.45
N TRP A 76 6.96 -0.84 -2.88
CA TRP A 76 7.15 0.61 -2.91
C TRP A 76 7.48 1.14 -4.31
N LYS A 77 8.29 0.39 -5.08
CA LYS A 77 8.64 0.75 -6.46
C LYS A 77 7.47 0.50 -7.40
N ALA A 78 6.80 -0.64 -7.28
CA ALA A 78 5.62 -0.99 -8.06
C ALA A 78 4.49 0.01 -7.83
N GLY A 79 4.22 0.38 -6.58
CA GLY A 79 3.23 1.41 -6.22
C GLY A 79 3.51 2.75 -6.92
N ARG A 80 4.77 3.20 -6.98
CA ARG A 80 5.14 4.43 -7.70
C ARG A 80 4.97 4.34 -9.21
N VAL A 81 5.32 3.20 -9.81
CA VAL A 81 5.19 3.00 -11.25
C VAL A 81 3.72 3.10 -11.63
N ILE A 82 2.87 2.37 -10.92
CA ILE A 82 1.43 2.34 -11.21
C ILE A 82 0.78 3.69 -10.90
N ALA A 83 1.15 4.35 -9.80
CA ALA A 83 0.64 5.69 -9.51
C ALA A 83 0.89 6.67 -10.65
N LYS A 84 2.08 6.60 -11.29
CA LYS A 84 2.41 7.43 -12.47
C LYS A 84 1.70 7.00 -13.76
N GLU A 85 1.37 5.72 -13.90
CA GLU A 85 0.55 5.24 -15.02
C GLU A 85 -0.91 5.69 -14.89
N LYS A 86 -1.40 5.80 -13.65
CA LYS A 86 -2.79 6.12 -13.32
C LYS A 86 -3.05 7.62 -13.19
N ARG A 87 -2.04 8.40 -12.78
CA ARG A 87 -2.15 9.84 -12.54
C ARG A 87 -0.90 10.59 -12.99
N THR A 88 -1.09 11.77 -13.55
CA THR A 88 -0.01 12.63 -14.05
C THR A 88 0.95 13.10 -12.95
N ASP A 89 0.43 13.35 -11.74
CA ASP A 89 1.22 13.76 -10.57
C ASP A 89 1.96 12.60 -9.90
N GLY A 90 1.59 11.35 -10.22
CA GLY A 90 2.12 10.15 -9.58
C GLY A 90 1.74 10.00 -8.11
N GLY A 91 0.69 10.71 -7.67
CA GLY A 91 0.17 10.66 -6.30
C GLY A 91 -0.52 9.34 -5.95
N PRO A 92 -0.63 9.01 -4.65
CA PRO A 92 -1.38 7.84 -4.21
C PRO A 92 -2.89 7.97 -4.50
N PRO A 93 -3.63 6.85 -4.56
CA PRO A 93 -5.09 6.86 -4.76
C PRO A 93 -5.90 7.41 -3.58
N ILE A 94 -5.31 7.45 -2.38
CA ILE A 94 -5.92 8.01 -1.17
C ILE A 94 -4.99 9.11 -0.68
N GLU A 95 -5.49 10.34 -0.65
CA GLU A 95 -4.74 11.50 -0.18
C GLU A 95 -4.82 11.60 1.35
N ILE A 96 -3.65 11.72 1.98
CA ILE A 96 -3.51 11.89 3.42
C ILE A 96 -2.96 13.29 3.68
N LYS A 97 -3.57 14.01 4.62
CA LYS A 97 -3.02 15.25 5.17
C LYS A 97 -1.64 14.97 5.77
N SER A 98 -0.61 15.54 5.18
CA SER A 98 0.77 15.39 5.67
C SER A 98 1.30 16.73 6.14
N ASP A 99 1.71 16.78 7.41
CA ASP A 99 2.49 17.88 7.98
C ASP A 99 4.01 17.59 7.96
N SER A 100 4.44 16.61 7.16
CA SER A 100 5.81 16.06 7.10
C SER A 100 6.27 15.27 8.33
N THR A 101 5.41 15.04 9.33
CA THR A 101 5.73 14.18 10.49
C THR A 101 5.11 12.79 10.41
N VAL A 102 4.12 12.61 9.53
CA VAL A 102 3.40 11.34 9.33
C VAL A 102 3.76 10.73 7.98
N PHE A 103 4.34 9.52 8.03
CA PHE A 103 4.62 8.64 6.89
C PHE A 103 3.49 7.63 6.70
#